data_AF-A0A178GY53-F1
#
_entry.id   AF-A0A178GY53-F1
#
_cell.length_a   1.000
_cell.length_b   1.000
_cell.length_c   1.000
_cell.angle_alpha   90.00
_cell.angle_beta   90.00
_cell.angle_gamma   90.00
#
_symmetry.space_group_name_H-M   'P 1'
#
loop_
_entity.id
_entity.type
_entity.pdbx_description
1 polymer ?
#
loop_
_entity_poly.entity_id
_entity_poly.type
_entity_poly.pdbx_seq_one_letter_code
_entity_poly.pdbx_strand_id
1 'polypeptide(L)' 'MKIMDQPPIPKEARQFSTLLNQVIADKYIRIQSQLKIASPDMDNITSKNIRSLQQEANAMVEDNQKVIEKFCIEILNI' A
#
# COMPACT_ATOMS: atom_id res chain seq x y z
N MET A 1 -6.08 24.86 20.13
CA MET A 1 -5.56 24.19 18.91
C MET A 1 -6.76 23.96 18.00
N LYS A 2 -6.89 24.74 16.90
CA LYS A 2 -7.98 24.52 15.93
C LYS A 2 -7.66 23.22 15.18
N ILE A 3 -8.55 22.25 15.25
CA ILE A 3 -8.55 21.14 14.31
C ILE A 3 -8.88 21.79 12.96
N MET A 4 -7.90 21.89 12.07
CA MET A 4 -8.17 22.26 10.69
C MET A 4 -8.84 21.05 10.06
N ASP A 5 -10.17 21.12 9.91
CA ASP A 5 -10.91 20.12 9.15
C ASP A 5 -10.26 20.03 7.76
N GLN A 6 -9.85 18.83 7.37
CA GLN A 6 -9.35 18.60 6.01
C GLN A 6 -10.43 19.06 5.03
N PRO A 7 -10.06 19.82 3.98
CA PRO A 7 -11.04 20.29 3.01
C PRO A 7 -11.81 19.09 2.44
N PRO A 8 -13.15 19.19 2.31
CA PRO A 8 -13.95 18.09 1.84
C PRO A 8 -13.51 17.67 0.44
N ILE A 9 -13.30 16.37 0.24
CA ILE A 9 -12.87 15.80 -1.04
C ILE A 9 -13.82 16.30 -2.15
N PRO A 10 -13.31 16.89 -3.25
CA PRO A 10 -14.11 17.37 -4.36
C PRO A 10 -15.08 16.30 -4.86
N LYS A 11 -16.29 16.70 -5.26
CA LYS A 11 -17.33 15.75 -5.68
C LYS A 11 -16.90 14.95 -6.91
N GLU A 12 -16.10 15.56 -7.80
CA GLU A 12 -15.53 14.87 -8.96
C GLU A 12 -14.56 13.77 -8.52
N ALA A 13 -13.66 14.04 -7.57
CA ALA A 13 -12.71 13.06 -7.05
C ALA A 13 -13.42 11.87 -6.35
N ARG A 14 -14.55 12.15 -5.68
CA ARG A 14 -15.43 11.09 -5.14
C ARG A 14 -16.00 10.21 -6.27
N GLN A 15 -16.51 10.79 -7.34
CA GLN A 15 -17.05 10.04 -8.50
C GLN A 15 -15.98 9.17 -9.17
N PHE A 16 -14.75 9.68 -9.35
CA PHE A 16 -13.64 8.90 -9.88
C PHE A 16 -13.28 7.70 -8.99
N SER A 17 -13.23 7.89 -7.65
CA SER A 17 -12.98 6.79 -6.71
C SER A 17 -14.08 5.72 -6.74
N THR A 18 -15.35 6.11 -6.89
CA THR A 18 -16.48 5.19 -6.99
C THR A 18 -16.45 4.39 -8.30
N LEU A 19 -16.12 5.03 -9.43
CA LEU A 19 -16.02 4.35 -10.72
C LEU A 19 -14.86 3.36 -10.75
N LEU A 20 -13.68 3.75 -10.25
CA LEU A 20 -12.54 2.85 -10.12
C LEU A 20 -12.89 1.64 -9.25
N ASN A 21 -13.55 1.85 -8.11
CA ASN A 21 -13.99 0.73 -7.26
C ASN A 21 -14.99 -0.19 -7.97
N GLN A 22 -15.86 0.33 -8.85
CA GLN A 22 -16.81 -0.49 -9.63
C GLN A 22 -16.13 -1.29 -10.75
N VAL A 23 -15.12 -0.72 -11.41
CA VAL A 23 -14.41 -1.37 -12.52
C VAL A 23 -13.35 -2.35 -12.02
N ILE A 24 -12.65 -1.97 -10.96
CA ILE A 24 -11.49 -2.68 -10.44
C ILE A 24 -11.87 -3.67 -9.34
N ALA A 25 -12.83 -3.33 -8.49
CA ALA A 25 -13.36 -4.18 -7.41
C ALA A 25 -12.26 -5.00 -6.68
N ASP A 26 -12.44 -6.32 -6.60
CA ASP A 26 -11.53 -7.30 -6.01
C ASP A 26 -10.45 -7.80 -6.98
N LYS A 27 -10.36 -7.23 -8.18
CA LYS A 27 -9.40 -7.63 -9.23
C LYS A 27 -8.05 -6.91 -9.14
N TYR A 28 -7.88 -6.03 -8.15
CA TYR A 28 -6.63 -5.30 -7.92
C TYR A 28 -6.27 -5.30 -6.45
N ILE A 29 -5.01 -5.63 -6.19
CA ILE A 29 -4.40 -5.59 -4.88
C ILE A 29 -3.21 -4.64 -4.98
N ARG A 30 -3.15 -3.67 -4.07
CA ARG A 30 -2.01 -2.77 -3.91
C ARG A 30 -1.37 -2.98 -2.55
N ILE A 31 -0.14 -3.49 -2.54
CA ILE A 31 0.70 -3.59 -1.36
C ILE A 31 1.88 -2.64 -1.58
N GLN A 32 2.05 -1.68 -0.69
CA GLN A 32 3.00 -0.58 -0.87
C GLN A 32 3.54 -0.12 0.49
N SER A 33 4.88 -0.04 0.61
CA SER A 33 5.49 0.48 1.82
C SER A 33 5.34 1.99 1.91
N GLN A 34 5.23 2.48 3.13
CA GLN A 34 5.23 3.92 3.42
C GLN A 34 6.62 4.46 3.75
N LEU A 35 7.68 3.63 3.72
CA LEU A 35 9.07 4.05 3.98
C LEU A 35 9.20 4.80 5.31
N LYS A 36 8.70 4.19 6.39
CA LYS A 36 8.65 4.78 7.74
C LYS A 36 10.00 4.71 8.46
N ILE A 37 10.77 3.65 8.20
CA ILE A 37 12.07 3.38 8.81
C ILE A 37 13.20 3.39 7.78
N ALA A 38 12.91 3.04 6.53
CA ALA A 38 13.86 3.14 5.43
C ALA A 38 13.91 4.58 4.89
N SER A 39 15.09 4.99 4.40
CA SER A 39 15.22 6.25 3.64
C SER A 39 14.50 6.12 2.30
N PRO A 40 13.87 7.20 1.82
CA PRO A 40 13.23 7.25 0.51
C PRO A 40 14.22 7.42 -0.66
N ASP A 41 15.51 7.60 -0.36
CA ASP A 41 16.53 7.88 -1.37
C ASP A 41 16.92 6.58 -2.10
N MET A 42 16.77 6.59 -3.42
CA MET A 42 16.96 5.41 -4.26
C MET A 42 18.43 4.94 -4.31
N ASP A 43 19.39 5.84 -4.10
CA ASP A 43 20.82 5.60 -4.14
C ASP A 43 21.43 5.34 -2.74
N ASN A 44 20.63 5.31 -1.68
CA ASN A 44 21.09 5.00 -0.33
C ASN A 44 21.35 3.51 -0.15
N ILE A 45 22.53 3.08 -0.59
CA ILE A 45 23.01 1.70 -0.53
C ILE A 45 23.64 1.32 0.82
N THR A 46 23.45 2.12 1.86
CA THR A 46 24.02 1.79 3.18
C THR A 46 23.41 0.49 3.71
N SER A 47 24.23 -0.37 4.33
CA SER A 47 23.75 -1.65 4.87
C SER A 47 22.61 -1.48 5.88
N LYS A 48 22.59 -0.35 6.60
CA LYS A 48 21.49 0.00 7.50
C LYS A 48 20.19 0.21 6.72
N ASN A 49 20.23 1.03 5.66
CA ASN A 49 19.04 1.30 4.85
C ASN A 49 18.52 0.04 4.16
N ILE A 50 19.42 -0.79 3.62
CA ILE A 50 19.05 -2.09 3.02
C ILE A 50 18.32 -2.98 4.04
N ARG A 51 18.80 -3.06 5.29
CA ARG A 51 18.12 -3.81 6.34
C ARG A 51 16.75 -3.22 6.70
N SER A 52 16.63 -1.90 6.76
CA SER A 52 15.35 -1.23 7.00
C SER A 52 14.34 -1.51 5.87
N LEU A 53 14.79 -1.50 4.61
CA LEU A 53 13.95 -1.88 3.46
C LEU A 53 13.46 -3.33 3.57
N GLN A 54 14.33 -4.26 3.96
CA GLN A 54 13.96 -5.67 4.20
C GLN A 54 12.94 -5.81 5.33
N GLN A 55 13.13 -5.08 6.43
CA GLN A 55 12.19 -5.08 7.56
C GLN A 55 10.81 -4.59 7.14
N GLU A 56 10.74 -3.51 6.36
CA GLU A 56 9.46 -3.01 5.84
C GLU A 56 8.83 -3.99 4.85
N ALA A 57 9.61 -4.62 3.98
CA ALA A 57 9.12 -5.63 3.07
C ALA A 57 8.50 -6.83 3.81
N ASN A 58 9.16 -7.31 4.85
CA ASN A 58 8.63 -8.40 5.68
C ASN A 58 7.33 -7.99 6.38
N ALA A 59 7.31 -6.81 7.01
CA ALA A 59 6.10 -6.30 7.65
C ALA A 59 4.94 -6.14 6.65
N MET A 60 5.21 -5.68 5.42
CA MET A 60 4.19 -5.60 4.38
C MET A 60 3.57 -6.96 4.03
N VAL A 61 4.39 -8.01 3.96
CA VAL A 61 3.90 -9.37 3.67
C VAL A 61 3.08 -9.89 4.86
N GLU A 62 3.58 -9.72 6.09
CA GLU A 62 2.91 -10.16 7.31
C GLU A 62 1.56 -9.44 7.51
N ASP A 63 1.53 -8.11 7.39
CA ASP A 63 0.32 -7.30 7.57
C ASP A 63 -0.76 -7.62 6.52
N ASN A 64 -0.35 -8.07 5.32
CA ASN A 64 -1.26 -8.38 4.20
C ASN A 64 -1.42 -9.87 3.95
N GLN A 65 -0.96 -10.73 4.87
CA GLN A 65 -0.87 -12.18 4.69
C GLN A 65 -2.17 -12.79 4.14
N LYS A 66 -3.33 -12.46 4.72
CA LYS A 66 -4.63 -13.00 4.29
C LYS A 66 -4.97 -12.68 2.83
N VAL A 67 -4.64 -11.48 2.37
CA VAL A 67 -4.92 -11.03 0.99
C VAL A 67 -3.97 -11.73 0.02
N ILE A 68 -2.70 -11.88 0.41
CA ILE A 68 -1.70 -12.62 -0.37
C ILE A 68 -2.07 -14.10 -0.47
N GLU A 69 -2.43 -14.74 0.66
CA GLU A 69 -2.87 -16.14 0.69
C GLU A 69 -4.10 -16.36 -0.19
N LYS A 70 -5.11 -15.47 -0.08
CA LYS A 70 -6.29 -15.52 -0.94
C LYS A 70 -5.89 -15.45 -2.43
N PHE A 71 -4.98 -14.56 -2.79
CA PHE A 71 -4.49 -14.44 -4.16
C PHE A 71 -3.74 -15.71 -4.63
N CYS A 72 -2.87 -16.27 -3.80
CA CYS A 72 -2.15 -17.51 -4.13
C CYS A 72 -3.13 -18.68 -4.38
N ILE A 73 -4.11 -18.86 -3.49
CA ILE A 73 -5.09 -19.94 -3.58
C ILE A 73 -6.05 -19.74 -4.76
N GLU A 74 -6.70 -18.56 -4.84
CA GLU A 74 -7.83 -18.35 -5.76
C GLU A 74 -7.39 -17.96 -7.18
N ILE A 75 -6.23 -17.32 -7.34
CA ILE A 75 -5.78 -16.81 -8.64
C ILE A 75 -4.63 -17.64 -9.20
N LEU A 76 -3.61 -17.92 -8.40
CA LEU A 76 -2.42 -18.64 -8.87
C LEU A 76 -2.56 -20.16 -8.77
N ASN A 77 -3.47 -20.65 -7.93
CA ASN A 77 -3.68 -22.08 -7.66
C ASN A 77 -2.37 -22.79 -7.27
N ILE A 78 -1.57 -22.12 -6.44
CA ILE A 78 -0.31 -22.60 -5.85
C ILE A 78 -0.38 -22.64 -4.33
#